data_AF-A0A7J0F1M7-F1
#
_entry.id   AF-A0A7J0F1M7-F1
#
_cell.length_a   1.000
_cell.length_b   1.000
_cell.length_c   1.000
_cell.angle_alpha   90.00
_cell.angle_beta   90.00
_cell.angle_gamma   90.00
#
_symmetry.space_group_name_H-M   'P 1'
#
loop_
_entity.id
_entity.type
_entity.pdbx_description
1 polymer ?
#
loop_
_entity_poly.entity_id
_entity_poly.type
_entity_poly.pdbx_seq_one_letter_code
_entity_poly.pdbx_strand_id
1 'polypeptide(L)'
;MISLKKIEGRILRKLVWPLALIQFHGAAIWGRDYFTVQVSSGELMGTLRLKSSCFDQYICYEPTRTWLNLEDLNDIISFIVDDECLIVSAVTSWNDQVTYVHFVFEILDCEVDWISGTVRFTTKTLRGGPIPNHHRDMNESEFAYEVVVGLPSEKFRQIITHFYQPGLPFVEAFVIDDEVTFRIGPYEDIVLTTAGGDCVIGGTYDFYRVVIRIYLLDCPDSYIAASEHCNTVWLLQSEGDSPDMVYFPLGELGNFMFYRNR
;
A
#
# COMPACT_ATOMS: atom_id res chain seq x y z
N MET A 1 6.92 15.91 17.19
CA MET A 1 8.20 15.18 16.90
C MET A 1 7.86 13.74 16.55
N ILE A 2 8.44 13.23 15.45
CA ILE A 2 8.30 11.85 14.99
C ILE A 2 9.67 11.17 15.06
N SER A 3 9.71 9.95 15.59
CA SER A 3 10.90 9.10 15.57
C SER A 3 10.50 7.63 15.46
N LEU A 4 10.98 6.98 14.40
CA LEU A 4 10.75 5.56 14.09
C LEU A 4 12.10 4.86 14.06
N LYS A 5 12.19 3.64 14.60
CA LYS A 5 13.36 2.76 14.46
C LYS A 5 12.92 1.39 14.01
N LYS A 6 13.60 0.86 13.00
CA LYS A 6 13.47 -0.52 12.55
C LYS A 6 14.84 -1.17 12.44
N ILE A 7 15.10 -2.18 13.27
CA ILE A 7 16.37 -2.92 13.31
C ILE A 7 16.56 -3.70 12.01
N GLU A 8 15.54 -4.45 11.58
CA GLU A 8 15.55 -5.13 10.28
C GLU A 8 15.01 -4.20 9.18
N GLY A 9 15.75 -3.15 8.83
CA GLY A 9 15.28 -2.13 7.89
C GLY A 9 14.89 -2.68 6.53
N ARG A 10 15.56 -3.75 6.07
CA ARG A 10 15.35 -4.36 4.76
C ARG A 10 13.90 -4.75 4.46
N ILE A 11 13.10 -5.05 5.49
CA ILE A 11 11.71 -5.48 5.30
C ILE A 11 10.81 -4.34 4.80
N LEU A 12 11.28 -3.09 4.90
CA LEU A 12 10.57 -1.91 4.42
C LEU A 12 10.89 -1.61 2.94
N ARG A 13 11.89 -2.27 2.35
CA ARG A 13 12.28 -2.06 0.95
C ARG A 13 11.11 -2.33 0.02
N LYS A 14 11.04 -1.51 -1.04
CA LYS A 14 10.03 -1.60 -2.10
C LYS A 14 8.57 -1.44 -1.64
N LEU A 15 8.29 -1.23 -0.35
CA LEU A 15 6.91 -1.05 0.10
C LEU A 15 6.30 0.26 -0.43
N VAL A 16 7.10 1.27 -0.77
CA VAL A 16 6.57 2.51 -1.38
C VAL A 16 6.35 2.35 -2.89
N TRP A 17 7.04 1.43 -3.54
CA TRP A 17 7.06 1.27 -4.99
C TRP A 17 5.67 1.09 -5.63
N PRO A 18 4.76 0.24 -5.10
CA PRO A 18 3.41 0.13 -5.65
C PRO A 18 2.66 1.46 -5.75
N LEU A 19 2.86 2.39 -4.80
CA LEU A 19 2.20 3.69 -4.83
C LEU A 19 2.89 4.68 -5.77
N ALA A 20 4.23 4.61 -5.88
CA ALA A 20 5.01 5.44 -6.79
C ALA A 20 4.64 5.18 -8.27
N LEU A 21 4.17 3.97 -8.59
CA LEU A 21 3.63 3.60 -9.90
C LEU A 21 2.29 4.27 -10.24
N ILE A 22 1.59 4.83 -9.26
CA ILE A 22 0.30 5.51 -9.46
C ILE A 22 0.50 7.03 -9.65
N GLN A 23 1.35 7.62 -8.79
CA GLN A 23 1.67 9.05 -8.80
C GLN A 23 3.09 9.29 -8.28
N PHE A 24 3.73 10.32 -8.83
CA PHE A 24 5.05 10.77 -8.36
C PHE A 24 5.05 11.35 -6.95
N HIS A 25 3.91 11.87 -6.49
CA HIS A 25 3.80 12.47 -5.17
C HIS A 25 2.65 11.89 -4.36
N GLY A 26 2.82 11.88 -3.04
CA GLY A 26 1.84 11.37 -2.10
C GLY A 26 1.94 12.03 -0.72
N ALA A 27 0.93 11.79 0.10
CA ALA A 27 0.89 12.22 1.48
C ALA A 27 1.51 11.14 2.36
N ALA A 28 2.55 11.49 3.11
CA ALA A 28 3.02 10.70 4.24
C ALA A 28 2.38 11.23 5.52
N ILE A 29 1.75 10.33 6.26
CA ILE A 29 0.91 10.63 7.41
C ILE A 29 1.42 9.77 8.58
N TRP A 30 1.88 10.42 9.64
CA TRP A 30 2.25 9.77 10.89
C TRP A 30 1.12 9.94 11.88
N GLY A 31 0.43 8.85 12.19
CA GLY A 31 -0.51 8.75 13.30
C GLY A 31 0.17 8.17 14.55
N ARG A 32 -0.60 7.94 15.61
CA ARG A 32 -0.08 7.29 16.83
C ARG A 32 0.13 5.79 16.63
N ASP A 33 -0.79 5.16 15.90
CA ASP A 33 -0.83 3.70 15.75
C ASP A 33 -0.36 3.23 14.38
N TYR A 34 -0.14 4.15 13.43
CA TYR A 34 0.20 3.82 12.05
C TYR A 34 1.05 4.90 11.37
N PHE A 35 1.93 4.46 10.47
CA PHE A 35 2.50 5.29 9.43
C PHE A 35 1.83 4.95 8.10
N THR A 36 1.32 5.96 7.40
CA THR A 36 0.58 5.80 6.15
C THR A 36 1.23 6.59 5.04
N VAL A 37 1.32 6.01 3.85
CA VAL A 37 1.62 6.71 2.60
C VAL A 37 0.40 6.59 1.70
N GLN A 38 -0.10 7.71 1.18
CA GLN A 38 -1.34 7.79 0.43
C GLN A 38 -1.14 8.55 -0.89
N VAL A 39 -1.75 8.03 -1.96
CA VAL A 39 -1.76 8.64 -3.30
C VAL A 39 -3.16 8.67 -3.85
N SER A 40 -3.41 9.61 -4.75
CA SER A 40 -4.69 9.74 -5.44
C SER A 40 -4.46 10.08 -6.91
N SER A 41 -4.99 9.27 -7.83
CA SER A 41 -4.99 9.52 -9.28
C SER A 41 -6.38 9.24 -9.85
N GLY A 42 -7.06 10.27 -10.34
CA GLY A 42 -8.42 10.12 -10.88
C GLY A 42 -9.41 9.55 -9.85
N GLU A 43 -9.96 8.37 -10.14
CA GLU A 43 -10.88 7.62 -9.27
C GLU A 43 -10.17 6.66 -8.30
N LEU A 44 -8.86 6.46 -8.47
CA LEU A 44 -8.07 5.54 -7.65
C LEU A 44 -7.40 6.27 -6.49
N MET A 45 -7.54 5.70 -5.30
CA MET A 45 -6.71 6.04 -4.14
C MET A 45 -5.91 4.81 -3.73
N GLY A 46 -4.59 4.95 -3.63
CA GLY A 46 -3.69 3.92 -3.13
C GLY A 46 -3.15 4.28 -1.75
N THR A 47 -3.10 3.31 -0.85
CA THR A 47 -2.62 3.50 0.52
C THR A 47 -1.70 2.35 0.92
N LEU A 48 -0.54 2.68 1.48
CA LEU A 48 0.29 1.78 2.28
C LEU A 48 0.10 2.19 3.73
N ARG A 49 -0.33 1.26 4.59
CA ARG A 49 -0.43 1.50 6.03
C ARG A 49 0.44 0.51 6.78
N LEU A 50 1.42 1.01 7.51
CA LEU A 50 2.30 0.26 8.40
C LEU A 50 1.87 0.47 9.86
N LYS A 51 1.73 -0.62 10.61
CA LYS A 51 1.39 -0.59 12.04
C LYS A 51 2.56 -0.03 12.85
N SER A 52 2.29 0.73 13.90
CA SER A 52 3.34 1.19 14.82
C SER A 52 4.12 0.02 15.42
N SER A 53 3.44 -1.10 15.68
CA SER A 53 4.03 -2.34 16.19
C SER A 53 5.00 -3.02 15.22
N CYS A 54 5.03 -2.66 13.93
CA CYS A 54 6.01 -3.21 13.01
C CYS A 54 7.40 -2.59 13.21
N PHE A 55 7.50 -1.48 13.95
CA PHE A 55 8.74 -0.79 14.28
C PHE A 55 9.19 -1.16 15.70
N ASP A 56 10.50 -1.32 15.88
CA ASP A 56 11.10 -1.59 17.20
C ASP A 56 10.95 -0.39 18.14
N GLN A 57 10.86 0.81 17.57
CA GLN A 57 10.49 2.03 18.27
C GLN A 57 9.58 2.87 17.38
N TYR A 58 8.44 3.29 17.92
CA TYR A 58 7.51 4.18 17.23
C TYR A 58 7.08 5.31 18.18
N ILE A 59 7.54 6.52 17.91
CA ILE A 59 7.20 7.72 18.68
C ILE A 59 6.55 8.73 17.75
N CYS A 60 5.27 9.02 17.99
CA CYS A 60 4.53 10.10 17.35
C CYS A 60 3.75 10.88 18.43
N TYR A 61 4.30 12.01 18.88
CA TYR A 61 3.64 12.84 19.89
C TYR A 61 2.40 13.56 19.32
N GLU A 62 2.55 14.11 18.13
CA GLU A 62 1.54 14.88 17.41
C GLU A 62 1.41 14.33 15.99
N PRO A 63 0.20 13.88 15.60
CA PRO A 63 -0.03 13.45 14.23
C PRO A 63 0.39 14.54 13.24
N THR A 64 1.19 14.16 12.26
CA THR A 64 1.73 15.09 11.26
C THR A 64 1.56 14.48 9.89
N ARG A 65 1.38 15.32 8.87
CA ARG A 65 1.30 14.89 7.49
C ARG A 65 2.07 15.83 6.57
N THR A 66 2.70 15.28 5.54
CA THR A 66 3.46 16.06 4.57
C THR A 66 3.32 15.47 3.17
N TRP A 67 3.35 16.34 2.17
CA TRP A 67 3.42 15.97 0.76
C TRP A 67 4.87 15.72 0.36
N LEU A 68 5.16 14.60 -0.29
CA LEU A 68 6.52 14.24 -0.69
C LEU A 68 6.57 13.55 -2.05
N ASN A 69 7.76 13.56 -2.65
CA ASN A 69 8.07 12.77 -3.84
C ASN A 69 8.26 11.30 -3.43
N LEU A 70 7.48 10.41 -4.04
CA LEU A 70 7.46 8.99 -3.72
C LEU A 70 8.57 8.20 -4.40
N GLU A 71 9.06 8.67 -5.56
CA GLU A 71 10.23 8.09 -6.20
C GLU A 71 11.46 8.33 -5.32
N ASP A 72 11.68 9.56 -4.86
CA ASP A 72 12.76 9.90 -3.93
C ASP A 72 12.64 9.12 -2.60
N LEU A 73 11.43 8.99 -2.06
CA LEU A 73 11.19 8.20 -0.84
C LEU A 73 11.51 6.72 -1.08
N ASN A 74 11.06 6.16 -2.21
CA ASN A 74 11.31 4.78 -2.57
C ASN A 74 12.80 4.51 -2.78
N ASP A 75 13.53 5.42 -3.42
CA ASP A 75 14.98 5.32 -3.64
C ASP A 75 15.75 5.34 -2.32
N ILE A 76 15.37 6.24 -1.41
CA ILE A 76 15.98 6.31 -0.07
C ILE A 76 15.74 5.02 0.71
N ILE A 77 14.52 4.49 0.73
CA ILE A 77 14.19 3.26 1.46
C ILE A 77 14.84 2.04 0.77
N SER A 78 14.98 2.06 -0.55
CA SER A 78 15.64 0.99 -1.30
C SER A 78 17.17 0.97 -1.08
N PHE A 79 17.75 2.05 -0.57
CA PHE A 79 19.18 2.14 -0.23
C PHE A 79 19.58 1.27 0.97
N ILE A 80 18.62 0.91 1.84
CA ILE A 80 18.88 0.08 3.03
C ILE A 80 19.67 -1.17 2.61
N VAL A 81 20.70 -1.57 3.34
CA VAL A 81 21.44 -2.85 3.16
C VAL A 81 20.93 -3.91 4.14
N ASP A 82 21.18 -5.21 3.90
CA ASP A 82 20.45 -6.30 4.57
C ASP A 82 20.58 -6.31 6.10
N ASP A 83 21.69 -5.78 6.62
CA ASP A 83 22.01 -5.72 8.05
C ASP A 83 21.88 -4.31 8.63
N GLU A 84 21.29 -3.36 7.88
CA GLU A 84 21.12 -1.98 8.33
C GLU A 84 19.84 -1.77 9.13
N CYS A 85 20.01 -1.07 10.25
CA CYS A 85 18.92 -0.47 11.00
C CYS A 85 18.53 0.86 10.35
N LEU A 86 17.23 1.08 10.16
CA LEU A 86 16.68 2.35 9.72
C LEU A 86 16.14 3.14 10.90
N ILE A 87 16.58 4.38 11.05
CA ILE A 87 15.99 5.37 11.94
C ILE A 87 15.42 6.50 11.10
N VAL A 88 14.15 6.82 11.31
CA VAL A 88 13.47 7.92 10.64
C VAL A 88 13.07 8.95 11.67
N SER A 89 13.34 10.22 11.40
CA SER A 89 12.80 11.33 12.19
C SER A 89 12.23 12.39 11.27
N ALA A 90 11.17 13.06 11.71
CA ALA A 90 10.58 14.14 10.95
C ALA A 90 10.35 15.37 11.82
N VAL A 91 10.69 16.53 11.26
CA VAL A 91 10.56 17.85 11.90
C VAL A 91 9.88 18.80 10.93
N THR A 92 8.74 19.34 11.34
CA THR A 92 8.02 20.36 10.59
C THR A 92 8.41 21.73 11.11
N SER A 93 8.89 22.58 10.20
CA SER A 93 9.20 23.96 10.49
C SER A 93 7.91 24.79 10.58
N TRP A 94 7.81 25.56 11.66
CA TRP A 94 6.62 26.34 11.99
C TRP A 94 6.42 27.51 11.02
N ASN A 95 7.51 28.04 10.45
CA ASN A 95 7.49 29.29 9.68
C ASN A 95 7.08 29.07 8.21
N ASP A 96 7.55 27.98 7.60
CA ASP A 96 7.35 27.69 6.17
C ASP A 96 6.50 26.44 5.94
N GLN A 97 6.05 25.76 7.00
CA GLN A 97 5.26 24.52 6.95
C GLN A 97 5.94 23.41 6.14
N VAL A 98 7.27 23.47 6.05
CA VAL A 98 8.10 22.45 5.40
C VAL A 98 8.41 21.37 6.41
N THR A 99 8.24 20.11 6.00
CA THR A 99 8.64 18.97 6.83
C THR A 99 9.94 18.39 6.29
N TYR A 100 10.97 18.33 7.12
CA TYR A 100 12.20 17.62 6.81
C TYR A 100 12.14 16.22 7.42
N VAL A 101 12.24 15.21 6.58
CA VAL A 101 12.27 13.80 6.98
C VAL A 101 13.71 13.31 6.85
N HIS A 102 14.33 13.00 7.98
CA HIS A 102 15.70 12.51 8.06
C HIS A 102 15.71 11.00 8.21
N PHE A 103 16.49 10.33 7.37
CA PHE A 103 16.72 8.90 7.39
C PHE A 103 18.18 8.67 7.79
N VAL A 104 18.39 7.88 8.83
CA VAL A 104 19.71 7.46 9.31
C VAL A 104 19.77 5.95 9.18
N PHE A 105 20.74 5.47 8.41
CA PHE A 105 21.04 4.07 8.22
C PHE A 105 22.24 3.73 9.11
N GLU A 106 22.05 2.82 10.05
CA GLU A 106 23.04 2.41 11.04
C GLU A 106 23.45 0.96 10.76
N ILE A 107 24.73 0.74 10.45
CA ILE A 107 25.32 -0.60 10.30
C ILE A 107 26.38 -0.83 11.39
N LEU A 108 26.32 -2.01 11.99
CA LEU A 108 27.34 -2.51 12.91
C LEU A 108 28.36 -3.33 12.10
N ASP A 109 29.49 -2.72 11.77
CA ASP A 109 30.61 -3.45 11.17
C ASP A 109 31.35 -4.19 12.28
N CYS A 110 31.10 -5.48 12.42
CA CYS A 110 31.90 -6.38 13.24
C CYS A 110 33.09 -6.86 12.41
N GLU A 111 34.26 -6.22 12.54
CA GLU A 111 35.50 -6.82 12.03
C GLU A 111 35.82 -8.10 12.82
N VAL A 112 36.23 -9.14 12.09
CA VAL A 112 36.41 -10.52 12.58
C VAL A 112 37.56 -10.66 13.61
N ASP A 113 38.28 -9.57 13.93
CA ASP A 113 39.36 -9.54 14.91
C ASP A 113 39.02 -8.65 16.14
N TRP A 114 38.14 -9.17 16.99
CA TRP A 114 38.01 -9.01 18.46
C TRP A 114 38.20 -7.67 19.20
N ILE A 115 38.46 -6.51 18.61
CA ILE A 115 38.49 -5.24 19.36
C ILE A 115 37.94 -4.08 18.52
N SER A 116 36.76 -3.60 18.90
CA SER A 116 36.00 -2.46 18.35
C SER A 116 35.24 -2.71 17.04
N GLY A 117 33.92 -2.91 17.16
CA GLY A 117 33.01 -2.74 16.02
C GLY A 117 32.90 -1.26 15.67
N THR A 118 33.00 -0.92 14.39
CA THR A 118 32.77 0.45 13.92
C THR A 118 31.31 0.57 13.54
N VAL A 119 30.61 1.59 14.06
CA VAL A 119 29.25 1.92 13.62
C VAL A 119 29.36 2.94 12.50
N ARG A 120 28.87 2.60 11.31
CA ARG A 120 28.78 3.56 10.20
C ARG A 120 27.36 4.09 10.11
N PHE A 121 27.28 5.40 9.85
CA PHE A 121 26.01 6.10 9.67
C PHE A 121 25.97 6.70 8.27
N THR A 122 24.96 6.34 7.49
CA THR A 122 24.60 7.07 6.27
C THR A 122 23.36 7.88 6.56
N THR A 123 23.30 9.12 6.08
CA THR A 123 22.12 9.98 6.27
C THR A 123 21.56 10.45 4.94
N LYS A 124 20.23 10.38 4.79
CA LYS A 124 19.48 10.99 3.69
C LYS A 124 18.43 11.93 4.29
N THR A 125 18.05 12.96 3.54
CA THR A 125 16.98 13.87 3.95
C THR A 125 16.03 14.10 2.78
N LEU A 126 14.74 13.98 3.06
CA LEU A 126 13.68 14.29 2.12
C LEU A 126 12.94 15.55 2.60
N ARG A 127 12.66 16.45 1.67
CA ARG A 127 11.91 17.67 1.95
C ARG A 127 10.47 17.48 1.51
N GLY A 128 9.56 17.53 2.46
CA GLY A 128 8.13 17.54 2.24
C GLY A 128 7.53 18.95 2.31
N GLY A 129 6.39 19.14 1.64
CA GLY A 129 5.62 20.37 1.63
C GLY A 129 4.18 20.20 2.15
N PRO A 130 3.37 21.26 2.10
CA PRO A 130 1.95 21.17 2.42
C PRO A 130 1.22 20.27 1.42
N ILE A 131 0.25 19.51 1.91
CA ILE A 131 -0.61 18.67 1.07
C ILE A 131 -1.51 19.58 0.22
N PRO A 132 -1.56 19.38 -1.12
CA PRO A 132 -2.42 20.16 -1.97
C PRO A 132 -3.90 19.99 -1.60
N ASN A 133 -4.69 21.06 -1.66
CA ASN A 133 -6.12 21.04 -1.30
C ASN A 133 -6.97 20.07 -2.15
N HIS A 134 -6.49 19.70 -3.33
CA HIS A 134 -7.17 18.75 -4.21
C HIS A 134 -6.79 17.29 -3.94
N HIS A 135 -5.82 17.03 -3.06
CA HIS A 135 -5.53 15.69 -2.60
C HIS A 135 -6.71 15.18 -1.79
N ARG A 136 -7.23 14.02 -2.18
CA ARG A 136 -8.37 13.40 -1.52
C ARG A 136 -7.86 12.64 -0.30
N ASP A 137 -8.53 12.85 0.82
CA ASP A 137 -8.38 12.04 2.03
C ASP A 137 -9.66 11.20 2.18
N MET A 138 -9.56 10.00 2.73
CA MET A 138 -10.69 9.10 2.92
C MET A 138 -10.81 8.72 4.38
N ASN A 139 -11.99 8.98 4.96
CA ASN A 139 -12.29 8.54 6.31
C ASN A 139 -12.73 7.08 6.28
N GLU A 140 -11.78 6.16 6.43
CA GLU A 140 -12.05 4.72 6.38
C GLU A 140 -12.85 4.19 7.57
N SER A 141 -13.03 4.97 8.65
CA SER A 141 -13.71 4.51 9.87
C SER A 141 -15.17 4.12 9.66
N GLU A 142 -15.75 4.54 8.53
CA GLU A 142 -17.16 4.32 8.18
C GLU A 142 -17.33 3.23 7.12
N PHE A 143 -16.24 2.62 6.63
CA PHE A 143 -16.34 1.61 5.59
C PHE A 143 -16.78 0.26 6.16
N ALA A 144 -17.83 -0.29 5.57
CA ALA A 144 -18.37 -1.60 5.92
C ALA A 144 -18.51 -2.43 4.65
N TYR A 145 -17.76 -3.52 4.57
CA TYR A 145 -17.74 -4.41 3.41
C TYR A 145 -18.60 -5.64 3.66
N GLU A 146 -19.47 -5.94 2.70
CA GLU A 146 -20.47 -7.02 2.82
C GLU A 146 -20.05 -8.25 2.04
N VAL A 147 -19.34 -8.08 0.93
CA VAL A 147 -18.80 -9.16 0.11
C VAL A 147 -17.30 -9.06 0.03
N VAL A 148 -16.63 -10.18 0.25
CA VAL A 148 -15.18 -10.34 0.14
C VAL A 148 -14.85 -11.53 -0.74
N VAL A 149 -13.91 -11.33 -1.66
CA VAL A 149 -13.37 -12.37 -2.55
C VAL A 149 -11.87 -12.45 -2.37
N GLY A 150 -11.38 -13.57 -1.84
CA GLY A 150 -9.95 -13.87 -1.71
C GLY A 150 -9.44 -14.63 -2.93
N LEU A 151 -8.29 -14.21 -3.46
CA LEU A 151 -7.61 -14.82 -4.60
C LEU A 151 -6.15 -15.09 -4.25
N PRO A 152 -5.56 -16.22 -4.64
CA PRO A 152 -4.10 -16.37 -4.63
C PRO A 152 -3.46 -15.25 -5.45
N SER A 153 -2.42 -14.60 -4.92
CA SER A 153 -1.80 -13.43 -5.57
C SER A 153 -1.29 -13.72 -6.99
N GLU A 154 -0.79 -14.94 -7.23
CA GLU A 154 -0.36 -15.37 -8.57
C GLU A 154 -1.52 -15.43 -9.56
N LYS A 155 -2.68 -15.96 -9.16
CA LYS A 155 -3.90 -15.97 -9.98
C LYS A 155 -4.39 -14.55 -10.25
N PHE A 156 -4.37 -13.70 -9.23
CA PHE A 156 -4.73 -12.29 -9.38
C PHE A 156 -3.83 -11.60 -10.42
N ARG A 157 -2.49 -11.77 -10.36
CA ARG A 157 -1.57 -11.23 -11.37
C ARG A 157 -1.87 -11.72 -12.79
N GLN A 158 -2.21 -13.01 -12.93
CA GLN A 158 -2.59 -13.59 -14.23
C GLN A 158 -3.86 -12.95 -14.77
N ILE A 159 -4.88 -12.75 -13.93
CA ILE A 159 -6.14 -12.06 -14.30
C ILE A 159 -5.87 -10.61 -14.73
N ILE A 160 -5.13 -9.85 -13.93
CA ILE A 160 -4.84 -8.44 -14.22
C ILE A 160 -4.04 -8.33 -15.52
N THR A 161 -3.00 -9.16 -15.70
CA THR A 161 -2.18 -9.18 -16.92
C THR A 161 -3.00 -9.60 -18.15
N HIS A 162 -3.90 -10.56 -17.99
CA HIS A 162 -4.74 -11.06 -19.08
C HIS A 162 -5.71 -9.99 -19.59
N PHE A 163 -6.37 -9.30 -18.66
CA PHE A 163 -7.37 -8.29 -18.99
C PHE A 163 -6.80 -6.89 -19.23
N TYR A 164 -5.53 -6.66 -18.90
CA TYR A 164 -4.92 -5.36 -19.14
C TYR A 164 -4.87 -5.05 -20.64
N GLN A 165 -5.60 -4.02 -21.04
CA GLN A 165 -5.51 -3.43 -22.37
C GLN A 165 -5.46 -1.91 -22.23
N PRO A 166 -4.58 -1.22 -22.97
CA PRO A 166 -4.47 0.24 -22.92
C PRO A 166 -5.83 0.92 -23.14
N GLY A 167 -6.19 1.84 -22.25
CA GLY A 167 -7.42 2.63 -22.32
C GLY A 167 -8.67 1.97 -21.73
N LEU A 168 -8.59 0.74 -21.21
CA LEU A 168 -9.71 0.13 -20.48
C LEU A 168 -9.72 0.53 -19.00
N PRO A 169 -10.85 1.04 -18.48
CA PRO A 169 -10.86 1.63 -17.15
C PRO A 169 -10.91 0.61 -16.01
N PHE A 170 -11.55 -0.55 -16.22
CA PHE A 170 -11.76 -1.52 -15.15
C PHE A 170 -11.98 -2.95 -15.66
N VAL A 171 -11.70 -3.91 -14.77
CA VAL A 171 -12.21 -5.29 -14.82
C VAL A 171 -13.36 -5.40 -13.84
N GLU A 172 -14.46 -6.02 -14.26
CA GLU A 172 -15.59 -6.32 -13.37
C GLU A 172 -15.47 -7.76 -12.87
N ALA A 173 -15.52 -7.93 -11.55
CA ALA A 173 -15.64 -9.23 -10.89
C ALA A 173 -17.09 -9.43 -10.45
N PHE A 174 -17.78 -10.34 -11.12
CA PHE A 174 -19.16 -10.72 -10.82
C PHE A 174 -19.18 -11.87 -9.86
N VAL A 175 -19.74 -11.67 -8.67
CA VAL A 175 -19.80 -12.68 -7.62
C VAL A 175 -21.23 -13.20 -7.53
N ILE A 176 -21.40 -14.51 -7.68
CA ILE A 176 -22.67 -15.23 -7.55
C ILE A 176 -22.38 -16.53 -6.80
N ASP A 177 -23.02 -16.74 -5.66
CA ASP A 177 -22.88 -17.95 -4.84
C ASP A 177 -21.41 -18.36 -4.57
N ASP A 178 -20.95 -19.43 -5.22
CA ASP A 178 -19.61 -20.01 -5.08
C ASP A 178 -18.68 -19.72 -6.27
N GLU A 179 -19.11 -18.83 -7.16
CA GLU A 179 -18.43 -18.45 -8.40
C GLU A 179 -18.10 -16.96 -8.43
N VAL A 180 -16.90 -16.64 -8.96
CA VAL A 180 -16.54 -15.30 -9.39
C VAL A 180 -16.15 -15.31 -10.87
N THR A 181 -16.82 -14.47 -11.66
CA THR A 181 -16.54 -14.27 -13.08
C THR A 181 -15.89 -12.91 -13.29
N PHE A 182 -14.63 -12.90 -13.74
CA PHE A 182 -13.93 -11.70 -14.19
C PHE A 182 -14.20 -11.46 -15.66
N ARG A 183 -14.52 -10.23 -16.02
CA ARG A 183 -14.89 -9.89 -17.40
C ARG A 183 -14.51 -8.46 -17.74
N ILE A 184 -14.16 -8.28 -19.01
CA ILE A 184 -14.11 -6.99 -19.69
C ILE A 184 -15.03 -7.04 -20.91
N GLY A 185 -16.06 -6.19 -20.94
CA GLY A 185 -16.99 -6.16 -22.07
C GLY A 185 -17.71 -7.51 -22.26
N PRO A 186 -18.22 -7.84 -23.45
CA PRO A 186 -19.11 -9.00 -23.62
C PRO A 186 -18.44 -10.29 -24.13
N TYR A 187 -17.11 -10.35 -24.31
CA TYR A 187 -16.48 -11.41 -25.12
C TYR A 187 -15.47 -12.31 -24.42
N GLU A 188 -15.03 -11.98 -23.19
CA GLU A 188 -13.98 -12.74 -22.51
C GLU A 188 -14.23 -12.80 -21.00
N ASP A 189 -14.25 -14.04 -20.49
CA ASP A 189 -14.53 -14.36 -19.09
C ASP A 189 -13.43 -15.27 -18.52
N ILE A 190 -12.99 -14.95 -17.30
CA ILE A 190 -12.27 -15.89 -16.43
C ILE A 190 -13.19 -16.24 -15.27
N VAL A 191 -13.54 -17.52 -15.15
CA VAL A 191 -14.43 -18.03 -14.11
C VAL A 191 -13.62 -18.80 -13.07
N LEU A 192 -13.76 -18.45 -11.80
CA LEU A 192 -13.16 -19.16 -10.67
C LEU A 192 -14.26 -19.64 -9.71
N THR A 193 -14.06 -20.81 -9.11
CA THR A 193 -15.01 -21.41 -8.16
C THR A 193 -14.33 -21.76 -6.84
N THR A 194 -15.08 -21.73 -5.75
CA THR A 194 -14.55 -22.10 -4.42
C THR A 194 -14.22 -23.60 -4.33
N ALA A 195 -14.95 -24.46 -5.04
CA ALA A 195 -14.73 -25.90 -5.05
C ALA A 195 -13.34 -26.30 -5.61
N GLY A 196 -12.81 -25.52 -6.55
CA GLY A 196 -11.47 -25.70 -7.10
C GLY A 196 -10.35 -25.19 -6.18
N GLY A 197 -10.69 -24.47 -5.10
CA GLY A 197 -9.71 -23.75 -4.27
C GLY A 197 -9.07 -22.56 -5.00
N ASP A 198 -9.62 -22.15 -6.14
CA ASP A 198 -9.11 -21.05 -6.96
C ASP A 198 -9.49 -19.67 -6.37
N CYS A 199 -10.53 -19.61 -5.55
CA CYS A 199 -10.95 -18.42 -4.82
C CYS A 199 -11.63 -18.77 -3.48
N VAL A 200 -11.76 -17.77 -2.61
CA VAL A 200 -12.56 -17.80 -1.39
C VAL A 200 -13.61 -16.70 -1.51
N ILE A 201 -14.87 -17.00 -1.19
CA ILE A 201 -15.95 -16.02 -1.18
C ILE A 201 -16.56 -16.02 0.22
N GLY A 202 -16.77 -14.83 0.78
CA GLY A 202 -17.44 -14.64 2.06
C GLY A 202 -18.30 -13.38 2.04
N GLY A 203 -19.34 -13.35 2.87
CA GLY A 203 -20.27 -12.23 2.92
C GLY A 203 -21.73 -12.62 3.04
N THR A 204 -22.61 -11.62 3.07
CA THR A 204 -24.07 -11.81 3.06
C THR A 204 -24.59 -11.98 1.63
N TYR A 205 -25.22 -13.12 1.36
CA TYR A 205 -25.76 -13.52 0.05
C TYR A 205 -27.14 -12.93 -0.26
N ASP A 206 -27.48 -11.78 0.33
CA ASP A 206 -28.79 -11.16 0.08
C ASP A 206 -28.89 -10.60 -1.37
N PHE A 207 -27.80 -10.66 -2.14
CA PHE A 207 -27.71 -10.17 -3.50
C PHE A 207 -27.60 -11.31 -4.50
N TYR A 208 -28.50 -11.30 -5.49
CA TYR A 208 -28.47 -12.23 -6.63
C TYR A 208 -27.17 -12.10 -7.46
N ARG A 209 -26.46 -10.98 -7.36
CA ARG A 209 -25.18 -10.72 -8.06
C ARG A 209 -24.51 -9.47 -7.49
N VAL A 210 -23.25 -9.59 -7.10
CA VAL A 210 -22.40 -8.44 -6.70
C VAL A 210 -21.39 -8.14 -7.80
N VAL A 211 -21.11 -6.85 -8.04
CA VAL A 211 -20.11 -6.39 -9.02
C VAL A 211 -19.03 -5.59 -8.31
N ILE A 212 -17.81 -6.10 -8.33
CA ILE A 212 -16.63 -5.39 -7.81
C ILE A 212 -15.84 -4.85 -9.00
N ARG A 213 -15.52 -3.55 -9.02
CA ARG A 213 -14.76 -2.96 -10.12
C ARG A 213 -13.31 -2.71 -9.71
N ILE A 214 -12.39 -3.41 -10.37
CA ILE A 214 -10.95 -3.22 -10.20
C ILE A 214 -10.51 -2.18 -11.23
N TYR A 215 -10.11 -1.01 -10.77
CA TYR A 215 -9.65 0.08 -11.63
C TYR A 215 -8.29 -0.26 -12.25
N LEU A 216 -8.16 -0.24 -13.58
CA LEU A 216 -6.92 -0.61 -14.28
C LEU A 216 -6.26 0.54 -15.06
N LEU A 217 -6.96 1.66 -15.28
CA LEU A 217 -6.45 2.72 -16.15
C LEU A 217 -5.11 3.26 -15.62
N ASP A 218 -4.07 3.13 -16.44
CA ASP A 218 -2.71 3.65 -16.19
C ASP A 218 -2.05 3.18 -14.89
N CYS A 219 -2.51 2.10 -14.26
CA CYS A 219 -1.97 1.62 -12.98
C CYS A 219 -1.96 0.10 -12.74
N PRO A 220 -2.00 -0.80 -13.75
CA PRO A 220 -2.02 -2.25 -13.48
C PRO A 220 -0.76 -2.70 -12.72
N ASP A 221 0.39 -2.08 -13.01
CA ASP A 221 1.68 -2.40 -12.42
C ASP A 221 1.70 -2.16 -10.90
N SER A 222 0.89 -1.21 -10.41
CA SER A 222 0.76 -0.94 -8.97
C SER A 222 0.17 -2.14 -8.22
N TYR A 223 -0.87 -2.78 -8.76
CA TYR A 223 -1.47 -3.97 -8.18
C TYR A 223 -0.55 -5.18 -8.31
N ILE A 224 0.13 -5.32 -9.44
CA ILE A 224 1.10 -6.40 -9.66
C ILE A 224 2.20 -6.30 -8.60
N ALA A 225 2.82 -5.11 -8.45
CA ALA A 225 3.86 -4.88 -7.45
C ALA A 225 3.36 -5.11 -6.02
N ALA A 226 2.16 -4.61 -5.66
CA ALA A 226 1.59 -4.84 -4.32
C ALA A 226 1.36 -6.35 -4.04
N SER A 227 0.92 -7.11 -5.06
CA SER A 227 0.66 -8.55 -4.94
C SER A 227 1.91 -9.40 -4.71
N GLU A 228 3.10 -8.87 -5.00
CA GLU A 228 4.38 -9.58 -4.73
C GLU A 228 4.67 -9.67 -3.22
N HIS A 229 4.01 -8.83 -2.41
CA HIS A 229 4.22 -8.75 -0.97
C HIS A 229 3.19 -9.54 -0.14
N CYS A 230 2.22 -10.19 -0.77
CA CYS A 230 1.20 -10.99 -0.08
C CYS A 230 0.91 -12.31 -0.80
N ASN A 231 0.37 -13.29 -0.08
CA ASN A 231 -0.04 -14.58 -0.66
C ASN A 231 -1.46 -14.56 -1.22
N THR A 232 -2.30 -13.68 -0.68
CA THR A 232 -3.72 -13.56 -1.03
C THR A 232 -4.08 -12.10 -1.21
N VAL A 233 -4.79 -11.80 -2.30
CA VAL A 233 -5.39 -10.50 -2.58
C VAL A 233 -6.89 -10.60 -2.27
N TRP A 234 -7.44 -9.57 -1.65
CA TRP A 234 -8.86 -9.52 -1.32
C TRP A 234 -9.54 -8.42 -2.12
N LEU A 235 -10.66 -8.76 -2.75
CA LEU A 235 -11.56 -7.82 -3.39
C LEU A 235 -12.74 -7.62 -2.45
N LEU A 236 -13.04 -6.38 -2.11
CA LEU A 236 -14.10 -6.04 -1.17
C LEU A 236 -15.09 -5.08 -1.80
N GLN A 237 -16.37 -5.34 -1.57
CA GLN A 237 -17.47 -4.51 -2.03
C GLN A 237 -18.50 -4.31 -0.93
N SER A 238 -19.19 -3.17 -1.02
CA SER A 238 -20.30 -2.78 -0.16
C SER A 238 -21.45 -2.27 -1.02
N GLU A 239 -22.70 -2.51 -0.59
CA GLU A 239 -23.86 -1.85 -1.19
C GLU A 239 -23.99 -0.36 -0.86
N GLY A 240 -23.35 0.10 0.22
CA GLY A 240 -23.43 1.49 0.67
C GLY A 240 -22.47 2.46 -0.05
N ASP A 241 -22.19 3.56 0.63
CA ASP A 241 -21.26 4.61 0.17
C ASP A 241 -19.77 4.18 0.26
N SER A 242 -19.49 2.95 0.68
CA SER A 242 -18.10 2.46 0.76
C SER A 242 -17.58 2.16 -0.65
N PRO A 243 -16.37 2.63 -0.99
CA PRO A 243 -15.76 2.36 -2.29
C PRO A 243 -15.34 0.90 -2.43
N ASP A 244 -15.34 0.40 -3.66
CA ASP A 244 -14.77 -0.93 -3.96
C ASP A 244 -13.28 -0.91 -3.58
N MET A 245 -12.78 -1.97 -2.96
CA MET A 245 -11.40 -2.03 -2.48
C MET A 245 -10.68 -3.29 -2.96
N VAL A 246 -9.42 -3.12 -3.37
CA VAL A 246 -8.45 -4.20 -3.51
C VAL A 246 -7.45 -4.11 -2.36
N TYR A 247 -7.39 -5.16 -1.55
CA TYR A 247 -6.66 -5.20 -0.29
C TYR A 247 -5.55 -6.26 -0.32
N PHE A 248 -4.34 -5.86 0.09
CA PHE A 248 -3.14 -6.68 0.09
C PHE A 248 -2.53 -6.71 1.51
N PRO A 249 -2.77 -7.78 2.30
CA PRO A 249 -2.22 -7.89 3.64
C PRO A 249 -0.71 -8.12 3.61
N LEU A 250 0.04 -7.34 4.39
CA LEU A 250 1.50 -7.46 4.57
C LEU A 250 1.85 -8.22 5.87
N GLY A 251 0.99 -9.16 6.26
CA GLY A 251 1.10 -9.89 7.52
C GLY A 251 1.09 -8.94 8.73
N GLU A 252 2.12 -9.06 9.57
CA GLU A 252 2.26 -8.23 10.77
C GLU A 252 2.67 -6.78 10.49
N LEU A 253 3.16 -6.47 9.28
CA LEU A 253 3.62 -5.13 8.94
C LEU A 253 2.47 -4.15 8.79
N GLY A 254 1.41 -4.57 8.10
CA GLY A 254 0.41 -3.63 7.61
C GLY A 254 -0.36 -4.14 6.40
N ASN A 255 -0.70 -3.23 5.49
CA ASN A 255 -1.43 -3.55 4.26
C ASN A 255 -1.23 -2.50 3.17
N PHE A 256 -1.46 -2.92 1.92
CA PHE A 256 -1.87 -2.03 0.86
C PHE A 256 -3.39 -2.05 0.68
N MET A 257 -3.97 -0.89 0.40
CA MET A 257 -5.40 -0.70 0.14
C MET A 257 -5.54 0.20 -1.07
N PHE A 258 -6.28 -0.28 -2.07
CA PHE A 258 -6.57 0.46 -3.29
C PHE A 258 -8.07 0.63 -3.39
N TYR A 259 -8.53 1.86 -3.26
CA TYR A 259 -9.94 2.22 -3.28
C TYR A 259 -10.31 2.80 -4.63
N ARG A 260 -11.41 2.33 -5.17
CA ARG A 260 -12.07 2.94 -6.32
C ARG A 260 -13.24 3.77 -5.82
N ASN A 261 -13.12 5.08 -5.92
CA ASN A 261 -14.23 5.97 -5.63
C ASN A 261 -15.33 5.81 -6.69
N ARG A 262 -16.57 5.73 -6.24
CA ARG A 262 -17.77 5.65 -7.08
C ARG A 262 -18.23 7.03 -7.54
#